data_AF-A0A7W2T2Z4-F1
#
_entry.id   AF-A0A7W2T2Z4-F1
#
_cell.length_a   1.000
_cell.length_b   1.000
_cell.length_c   1.000
_cell.angle_alpha   90.00
_cell.angle_beta   90.00
_cell.angle_gamma   90.00
#
_symmetry.space_group_name_H-M   'P 1'
#
loop_
_entity.id
_entity.type
_entity.pdbx_description
1 polymer ?
#
loop_
_entity_poly.entity_id
_entity_poly.type
_entity_poly.pdbx_seq_one_letter_code
_entity_poly.pdbx_strand_id
1 'polypeptide(L)'
;MAKSKLYCLSIKPILVENKAIQAPLYPMPLYCLSDFNASLISCINSLIDVLNQHQLTEVSKKITGITWFFELTNRYHIDIPTYIHVTESTAYFTGYLPPYKQKYFRTSEVPLDEILENGREFKAINLANLQLPFAKAIASELEAQQTEFEKINDRYFALDEVRNALANLNEDTVEQLNSSSSECLTELAQEMSHLNNKNEAIELTMEELSKKLLYRTFGLTIGDWICTDSSWHEGRKVQLKIDRVDYYSSTLTLSGLIITQKGEIGKREESIRINLCKGSEDEYK
;
A
#
# COMPACT_ATOMS: atom_id res chain seq x y z
N MET A 1 7.11 -27.41 16.10
CA MET A 1 8.25 -26.48 15.93
C MET A 1 8.12 -25.87 14.55
N ALA A 2 7.93 -24.55 14.45
CA ALA A 2 7.92 -23.86 13.16
C ALA A 2 9.27 -24.06 12.47
N LYS A 3 9.28 -24.43 11.18
CA LYS A 3 10.52 -24.62 10.42
C LYS A 3 11.10 -23.25 10.11
N SER A 4 12.36 -23.00 10.45
CA SER A 4 13.02 -21.77 10.04
C SER A 4 13.27 -21.83 8.53
N LYS A 5 13.03 -20.71 7.84
CA LYS A 5 13.21 -20.60 6.39
C LYS A 5 14.47 -19.80 6.10
N LEU A 6 15.41 -20.42 5.39
CA LEU A 6 16.64 -19.78 4.94
C LEU A 6 16.43 -19.20 3.53
N TYR A 7 16.65 -17.90 3.39
CA TYR A 7 16.57 -17.21 2.11
C TYR A 7 17.95 -16.77 1.63
N CYS A 8 18.20 -16.94 0.34
CA CYS A 8 19.35 -16.36 -0.36
C CYS A 8 18.83 -15.21 -1.25
N LEU A 9 19.11 -13.98 -0.84
CA LEU A 9 18.55 -12.78 -1.47
C LEU A 9 19.60 -12.10 -2.35
N SER A 10 19.20 -11.79 -3.58
CA SER A 10 20.03 -11.02 -4.51
C SER A 10 20.20 -9.58 -4.00
N ILE A 11 21.31 -8.93 -4.37
CA ILE A 11 21.64 -7.59 -3.90
C ILE A 11 21.73 -6.61 -5.07
N LYS A 12 21.17 -5.41 -4.89
CA LYS A 12 21.21 -4.32 -5.85
C LYS A 12 21.78 -3.04 -5.21
N PRO A 13 22.56 -2.24 -5.95
CA PRO A 13 23.04 -0.95 -5.45
C PRO A 13 21.85 0.02 -5.31
N ILE A 14 21.85 0.81 -4.24
CA ILE A 14 20.92 1.95 -4.08
C ILE A 14 21.54 3.20 -4.70
N LEU A 15 22.84 3.39 -4.51
CA LEU A 15 23.61 4.47 -5.11
C LEU A 15 24.29 3.97 -6.37
N VAL A 16 23.81 4.43 -7.52
CA VAL A 16 24.60 4.39 -8.75
C VAL A 16 25.32 5.73 -8.82
N GLU A 17 26.55 5.78 -8.32
CA GLU A 17 27.42 6.93 -8.63
C GLU A 17 27.47 7.08 -10.15
N ASN A 18 27.26 8.30 -10.64
CA ASN A 18 27.24 8.62 -12.07
C ASN A 18 28.61 8.23 -12.67
N LYS A 19 28.71 7.03 -13.23
CA LYS A 19 29.96 6.44 -13.72
C LYS A 19 30.36 7.08 -15.05
N ALA A 20 31.03 8.22 -14.98
CA ALA A 20 31.97 8.60 -16.02
C ALA A 20 33.43 8.29 -15.63
N ILE A 21 33.80 8.19 -14.35
CA ILE A 21 35.25 8.20 -13.99
C ILE A 21 35.71 7.25 -12.86
N GLN A 22 34.87 6.59 -12.05
CA GLN A 22 35.40 5.75 -10.95
C GLN A 22 34.77 4.34 -10.89
N ALA A 23 35.65 3.33 -10.84
CA ALA A 23 35.28 1.98 -10.42
C ALA A 23 34.79 2.04 -8.97
N PRO A 24 33.78 1.21 -8.59
CA PRO A 24 33.31 1.20 -7.21
C PRO A 24 34.49 0.91 -6.27
N LEU A 25 34.81 1.86 -5.40
CA LEU A 25 35.96 1.79 -4.47
C LEU A 25 35.83 0.63 -3.47
N TYR A 26 34.62 0.06 -3.31
CA TYR A 26 34.33 -1.00 -2.35
C TYR A 26 33.58 -2.16 -3.02
N PRO A 27 33.99 -3.41 -2.74
CA PRO A 27 33.33 -4.59 -3.28
C PRO A 27 31.88 -4.62 -2.76
N MET A 28 30.90 -4.88 -3.63
CA MET A 28 29.53 -5.08 -3.19
C MET A 28 29.31 -6.54 -2.80
N PRO A 29 28.45 -6.82 -1.80
CA PRO A 29 28.00 -8.17 -1.57
C PRO A 29 27.13 -8.63 -2.74
N LEU A 30 27.25 -9.91 -3.08
CA LEU A 30 26.54 -10.53 -4.20
C LEU A 30 25.19 -11.13 -3.75
N TYR A 31 25.18 -11.77 -2.58
CA TYR A 31 23.96 -12.30 -1.97
C TYR A 31 23.95 -12.10 -0.45
N CYS A 32 22.75 -12.12 0.11
CA CYS A 32 22.48 -12.09 1.53
C CYS A 32 21.86 -13.43 1.94
N LEU A 33 22.45 -14.09 2.94
CA LEU A 33 21.85 -15.26 3.59
C LEU A 33 21.17 -14.82 4.88
N SER A 34 19.86 -15.05 4.97
CA SER A 34 19.06 -14.70 6.14
C SER A 34 18.17 -15.87 6.55
N ASP A 35 18.30 -16.28 7.80
CA ASP A 35 17.40 -17.25 8.44
C ASP A 35 16.25 -16.50 9.12
N PHE A 36 15.03 -16.67 8.61
CA PHE A 36 13.82 -16.12 9.22
C PHE A 36 13.39 -17.01 10.40
N ASN A 37 14.20 -16.94 11.45
CA ASN A 37 13.93 -17.61 12.71
C ASN A 37 12.86 -16.86 13.53
N ALA A 38 12.44 -17.45 14.65
CA ALA A 38 11.38 -16.90 15.48
C ALA A 38 11.68 -15.48 16.00
N SER A 39 12.95 -15.14 16.24
CA SER A 39 13.33 -13.80 16.68
C SER A 39 13.17 -12.77 15.57
N LEU A 40 13.54 -13.10 14.34
CA LEU A 40 13.37 -12.20 13.20
C LEU A 40 11.89 -12.04 12.84
N ILE A 41 11.13 -13.13 12.87
CA ILE A 41 9.67 -13.12 12.67
C ILE A 41 8.98 -12.24 13.72
N SER A 42 9.34 -12.39 15.00
CA SER A 42 8.79 -11.54 16.07
C SER A 42 9.14 -10.05 15.87
N CYS A 43 10.36 -9.76 15.39
CA CYS A 43 10.77 -8.41 15.02
C CYS A 43 9.89 -7.87 13.88
N ILE A 44 9.67 -8.65 12.82
CA ILE A 44 8.83 -8.25 11.68
C ILE A 44 7.40 -7.95 12.15
N ASN A 45 6.78 -8.84 12.93
CA ASN A 45 5.43 -8.59 13.47
C ASN A 45 5.37 -7.30 14.29
N SER A 46 6.38 -7.03 15.13
CA SER A 46 6.43 -5.78 15.90
C SER A 46 6.55 -4.54 15.00
N LEU A 47 7.26 -4.66 13.86
CA LEU A 47 7.37 -3.57 12.89
C LEU A 47 6.07 -3.37 12.10
N ILE A 48 5.36 -4.46 11.78
CA ILE A 48 4.01 -4.41 11.18
C ILE A 48 3.04 -3.68 12.11
N ASP A 49 3.08 -3.96 13.41
CA ASP A 49 2.25 -3.25 14.39
C ASP A 49 2.54 -1.74 14.40
N VAL A 50 3.83 -1.36 14.41
CA VAL A 50 4.24 0.05 14.34
C VAL A 50 3.79 0.70 13.02
N LEU A 51 3.94 -0.02 11.90
CA LEU A 51 3.56 0.42 10.57
C LEU A 51 2.07 0.77 10.53
N ASN A 52 1.23 -0.15 10.98
CA ASN A 52 -0.23 0.01 10.99
C ASN A 52 -0.70 1.03 12.03
N GLN A 53 -0.09 1.03 13.22
CA GLN A 53 -0.47 1.95 14.30
C GLN A 53 -0.27 3.41 13.88
N HIS A 54 0.82 3.69 13.17
CA HIS A 54 1.23 5.04 12.77
C HIS A 54 0.94 5.39 11.30
N GLN A 55 0.27 4.51 10.54
CA GLN A 55 0.00 4.70 9.10
C GLN A 55 1.28 5.04 8.31
N LEU A 56 2.33 4.24 8.53
CA LEU A 56 3.60 4.42 7.83
C LEU A 56 3.61 3.56 6.57
N THR A 57 4.28 4.02 5.51
CA THR A 57 4.49 3.22 4.29
C THR A 57 5.60 2.18 4.48
N GLU A 58 6.55 2.48 5.36
CA GLU A 58 7.68 1.62 5.67
C GLU A 58 8.17 1.88 7.08
N VAL A 59 8.55 0.81 7.79
CA VAL A 59 9.27 0.89 9.06
C VAL A 59 10.60 0.19 8.93
N SER A 60 11.67 0.85 9.38
CA SER A 60 13.00 0.25 9.37
C SER A 60 13.61 0.17 10.76
N LYS A 61 14.34 -0.91 11.02
CA LYS A 61 15.01 -1.15 12.30
C LYS A 61 16.38 -1.75 12.07
N LYS A 62 17.37 -1.27 12.82
CA LYS A 62 18.70 -1.88 12.82
C LYS A 62 18.63 -3.29 13.39
N ILE A 63 19.23 -4.25 12.70
CA ILE A 63 19.27 -5.66 13.11
C ILE A 63 20.70 -6.21 13.03
N THR A 64 20.87 -7.37 13.66
CA THR A 64 22.12 -8.13 13.71
C THR A 64 21.86 -9.57 13.25
N GLY A 65 22.92 -10.27 12.83
CA GLY A 65 22.82 -11.69 12.45
C GLY A 65 22.44 -11.93 10.99
N ILE A 66 22.49 -10.89 10.14
CA ILE A 66 22.40 -11.04 8.69
C ILE A 66 23.79 -11.30 8.12
N THR A 67 23.89 -12.30 7.24
CA THR A 67 25.15 -12.73 6.66
C THR A 67 25.25 -12.29 5.20
N TRP A 68 26.30 -11.54 4.87
CA TRP A 68 26.53 -10.97 3.56
C TRP A 68 27.70 -11.67 2.88
N PHE A 69 27.53 -12.14 1.65
CA PHE A 69 28.58 -12.79 0.88
C PHE A 69 29.20 -11.83 -0.14
N PHE A 70 30.53 -11.69 -0.11
CA PHE A 70 31.29 -10.86 -1.04
C PHE A 70 32.08 -11.77 -1.98
N GLU A 71 31.74 -11.71 -3.27
CA GLU A 71 32.42 -12.52 -4.30
C GLU A 71 33.91 -12.16 -4.41
N LEU A 72 34.23 -10.87 -4.38
CA LEU A 72 35.61 -10.38 -4.54
C LEU A 72 36.57 -10.89 -3.45
N THR A 73 36.06 -11.11 -2.23
CA THR A 73 36.86 -11.66 -1.12
C THR A 73 36.59 -13.14 -0.87
N ASN A 74 35.56 -13.70 -1.54
CA ASN A 74 35.01 -15.03 -1.32
C ASN A 74 34.73 -15.33 0.16
N ARG A 75 34.14 -14.37 0.89
CA ARG A 75 33.92 -14.45 2.35
C ARG A 75 32.54 -13.95 2.76
N TYR A 76 32.09 -14.49 3.88
CA TYR A 76 30.90 -14.05 4.60
C TYR A 76 31.26 -12.98 5.64
N HIS A 77 30.45 -11.93 5.70
CA HIS A 77 30.56 -10.81 6.63
C HIS A 77 29.26 -10.68 7.43
N ILE A 78 29.38 -10.54 8.75
CA ILE A 78 28.25 -10.46 9.69
C ILE A 78 28.22 -9.13 10.47
N ASP A 79 29.27 -8.34 10.32
CA ASP A 79 29.55 -7.08 11.02
C ASP A 79 29.07 -5.84 10.27
N ILE A 80 28.38 -6.04 9.15
CA ILE A 80 27.82 -4.96 8.36
C ILE A 80 26.60 -4.37 9.06
N PRO A 81 26.58 -3.04 9.32
CA PRO A 81 25.40 -2.37 9.85
C PRO A 81 24.22 -2.61 8.91
N THR A 82 23.26 -3.39 9.39
CA THR A 82 22.14 -3.88 8.59
C THR A 82 20.83 -3.36 9.16
N TYR A 83 19.91 -3.00 8.28
CA TYR A 83 18.57 -2.59 8.64
C TYR A 83 17.58 -3.50 7.91
N ILE A 84 16.61 -4.01 8.65
CA ILE A 84 15.40 -4.58 8.04
C ILE A 84 14.45 -3.44 7.74
N HIS A 85 13.77 -3.56 6.61
CA HIS A 85 12.70 -2.71 6.15
C HIS A 85 11.47 -3.58 5.97
N VAL A 86 10.36 -3.14 6.53
CA VAL A 86 9.07 -3.81 6.44
C VAL A 86 8.07 -2.82 5.85
N THR A 87 7.41 -3.23 4.77
CA THR A 87 6.30 -2.53 4.12
C THR A 87 5.00 -3.26 4.44
N GLU A 88 3.88 -2.85 3.82
CA GLU A 88 2.59 -3.53 3.96
C GLU A 88 2.63 -5.00 3.49
N SER A 89 3.48 -5.33 2.52
CA SER A 89 3.45 -6.63 1.84
C SER A 89 4.81 -7.32 1.72
N THR A 90 5.91 -6.61 1.97
CA THR A 90 7.26 -7.15 1.78
C THR A 90 8.21 -6.80 2.92
N ALA A 91 9.29 -7.59 3.03
CA ALA A 91 10.44 -7.27 3.85
C ALA A 91 11.72 -7.33 3.02
N TYR A 92 12.68 -6.45 3.30
CA TYR A 92 14.00 -6.46 2.67
C TYR A 92 15.07 -5.89 3.61
N PHE A 93 16.34 -6.05 3.23
CA PHE A 93 17.46 -5.56 4.02
C PHE A 93 18.24 -4.49 3.27
N THR A 94 18.78 -3.54 4.02
CA THR A 94 19.80 -2.60 3.53
C THR A 94 21.05 -2.68 4.38
N GLY A 95 22.19 -2.43 3.73
CA GLY A 95 23.50 -2.44 4.37
C GLY A 95 24.29 -1.17 4.10
N TYR A 96 25.18 -0.87 5.04
CA TYR A 96 26.15 0.22 4.93
C TYR A 96 27.52 -0.36 4.57
N LEU A 97 28.22 0.27 3.63
CA LEU A 97 29.63 -0.01 3.38
C LEU A 97 30.46 1.19 3.83
N PRO A 98 31.39 1.02 4.78
CA PRO A 98 32.40 2.04 5.06
C PRO A 98 33.14 2.42 3.77
N PRO A 99 33.53 3.69 3.59
CA PRO A 99 33.39 4.84 4.50
C PRO A 99 32.04 5.56 4.36
N TYR A 100 31.13 5.08 3.50
CA TYR A 100 29.86 5.74 3.25
C TYR A 100 28.99 5.70 4.51
N LYS A 101 28.52 6.88 4.92
CA LYS A 101 27.57 7.03 6.04
C LYS A 101 26.11 6.84 5.63
N GLN A 102 25.86 6.29 4.44
CA GLN A 102 24.55 6.09 3.84
C GLN A 102 24.36 4.65 3.37
N LYS A 103 23.10 4.22 3.24
CA LYS A 103 22.72 2.87 2.77
C LYS A 103 23.22 2.71 1.34
N TYR A 104 24.05 1.69 1.11
CA TYR A 104 24.76 1.53 -0.16
C TYR A 104 24.08 0.51 -1.09
N PHE A 105 23.46 -0.52 -0.51
CA PHE A 105 22.81 -1.59 -1.24
C PHE A 105 21.56 -2.10 -0.51
N ARG A 106 20.66 -2.73 -1.26
CA ARG A 106 19.44 -3.38 -0.78
C ARG A 106 19.34 -4.80 -1.33
N THR A 107 18.67 -5.68 -0.58
CA THR A 107 18.29 -7.00 -1.09
C THR A 107 17.05 -6.93 -1.99
N SER A 108 16.77 -8.01 -2.70
CA SER A 108 15.43 -8.29 -3.21
C SER A 108 14.41 -8.34 -2.08
N GLU A 109 13.19 -7.95 -2.40
CA GLU A 109 12.04 -7.99 -1.50
C GLU A 109 11.54 -9.43 -1.35
N VAL A 110 11.18 -9.78 -0.12
CA VAL A 110 10.56 -11.07 0.21
C VAL A 110 9.12 -10.79 0.64
N PRO A 111 8.12 -11.41 0.00
CA PRO A 111 6.72 -11.28 0.41
C PRO A 111 6.50 -11.72 1.86
N LEU A 112 5.73 -10.94 2.62
CA LEU A 112 5.46 -11.22 4.03
C LEU A 112 4.67 -12.52 4.23
N ASP A 113 3.85 -12.93 3.27
CA ASP A 113 3.10 -14.19 3.31
C ASP A 113 3.99 -15.43 3.11
N GLU A 114 5.16 -15.28 2.48
CA GLU A 114 6.18 -16.32 2.45
C GLU A 114 6.90 -16.44 3.80
N ILE A 115 7.07 -15.33 4.51
CA ILE A 115 7.79 -15.26 5.80
C ILE A 115 6.89 -15.69 6.97
N LEU A 116 5.67 -15.16 7.04
CA LEU A 116 4.75 -15.26 8.16
C LEU A 116 3.77 -16.42 7.92
N GLU A 117 4.06 -17.59 8.49
CA GLU A 117 3.15 -18.75 8.40
C GLU A 117 1.79 -18.50 9.09
N ASN A 118 1.74 -17.55 10.02
CA ASN A 118 0.53 -17.16 10.77
C ASN A 118 -0.50 -16.38 9.93
N GLY A 119 -0.16 -15.96 8.71
CA GLY A 119 -1.10 -15.28 7.79
C GLY A 119 -2.23 -16.18 7.26
N ARG A 120 -2.31 -17.45 7.69
CA ARG A 120 -3.29 -18.43 7.20
C ARG A 120 -4.45 -18.68 8.17
N GLU A 121 -4.49 -17.99 9.31
CA GLU A 121 -5.65 -18.05 10.21
C GLU A 121 -6.74 -17.11 9.71
N PHE A 122 -7.96 -17.63 9.59
CA PHE A 122 -9.11 -16.82 9.21
C PHE A 122 -9.51 -15.89 10.35
N LYS A 123 -9.40 -14.59 10.10
CA LYS A 123 -9.92 -13.55 10.99
C LYS A 123 -11.38 -13.25 10.65
N ALA A 124 -12.21 -13.12 11.68
CA ALA A 124 -13.62 -12.77 11.53
C ALA A 124 -13.80 -11.24 11.55
N ILE A 125 -14.75 -10.74 10.77
CA ILE A 125 -15.11 -9.32 10.78
C ILE A 125 -16.27 -9.12 11.75
N ASN A 126 -16.04 -8.36 12.83
CA ASN A 126 -17.07 -8.03 13.80
C ASN A 126 -17.67 -6.64 13.51
N LEU A 127 -18.86 -6.61 12.88
CA LEU A 127 -19.54 -5.37 12.54
C LEU A 127 -19.98 -4.54 13.74
N ALA A 128 -20.12 -5.15 14.93
CA ALA A 128 -20.44 -4.39 16.13
C ALA A 128 -19.37 -3.32 16.44
N ASN A 129 -18.13 -3.53 15.97
CA ASN A 129 -17.05 -2.56 16.14
C ASN A 129 -17.25 -1.28 15.32
N LEU A 130 -18.11 -1.28 14.29
CA LEU A 130 -18.49 -0.06 13.57
C LEU A 130 -19.24 0.94 14.48
N GLN A 131 -19.81 0.46 15.59
CA GLN A 131 -20.46 1.34 16.56
C GLN A 131 -19.48 2.12 17.44
N LEU A 132 -18.20 1.76 17.42
CA LEU A 132 -17.19 2.42 18.24
C LEU A 132 -17.00 3.88 17.78
N PRO A 133 -16.81 4.85 18.70
CA PRO A 133 -16.72 6.27 18.35
C PRO A 133 -15.64 6.58 17.31
N PHE A 134 -14.49 5.91 17.38
CA PHE A 134 -13.41 6.13 16.41
C PHE A 134 -13.77 5.58 15.01
N ALA A 135 -14.52 4.48 14.92
CA ALA A 135 -14.91 3.89 13.64
C ALA A 135 -15.90 4.83 12.93
N LYS A 136 -16.86 5.38 13.67
CA LYS A 136 -17.78 6.42 13.18
C LYS A 136 -17.04 7.67 12.74
N ALA A 137 -16.05 8.14 13.52
CA ALA A 137 -15.28 9.32 13.17
C ALA A 137 -14.52 9.14 11.84
N ILE A 138 -13.85 8.00 11.65
CA ILE A 138 -13.15 7.70 10.40
C ILE A 138 -14.14 7.53 9.23
N ALA A 139 -15.29 6.88 9.46
CA ALA A 139 -16.32 6.74 8.43
C ALA A 139 -16.87 8.11 7.98
N SER A 140 -17.14 9.02 8.92
CA SER A 140 -17.56 10.39 8.58
C SER A 140 -16.48 11.18 7.86
N GLU A 141 -15.19 10.95 8.19
CA GLU A 141 -14.08 11.57 7.47
C GLU A 141 -14.00 11.05 6.02
N LEU A 142 -14.17 9.74 5.80
CA LEU A 142 -14.27 9.13 4.47
C LEU A 142 -15.43 9.70 3.66
N GLU A 143 -16.60 9.91 4.28
CA GLU A 143 -17.76 10.54 3.63
C GLU A 143 -17.48 12.00 3.24
N ALA A 144 -16.80 12.75 4.11
CA ALA A 144 -16.40 14.13 3.80
C ALA A 144 -15.42 14.17 2.62
N GLN A 145 -14.42 13.28 2.59
CA GLN A 145 -13.47 13.19 1.47
C GLN A 145 -14.15 12.81 0.15
N GLN A 146 -15.06 11.82 0.17
CA GLN A 146 -15.86 11.44 -0.99
C GLN A 146 -16.70 12.60 -1.52
N THR A 147 -17.32 13.38 -0.62
CA THR A 147 -18.12 14.55 -1.00
C THR A 147 -17.25 15.63 -1.67
N GLU A 148 -16.04 15.87 -1.16
CA GLU A 148 -15.10 16.81 -1.79
C GLU A 148 -14.59 16.29 -3.14
N PHE A 149 -14.30 14.99 -3.26
CA PHE A 149 -13.93 14.34 -4.52
C PHE A 149 -15.01 14.53 -5.59
N GLU A 150 -16.27 14.32 -5.25
CA GLU A 150 -17.41 14.52 -6.16
C GLU A 150 -17.49 15.98 -6.64
N LYS A 151 -17.34 16.96 -5.74
CA LYS A 151 -17.33 18.38 -6.11
C LYS A 151 -16.18 18.75 -7.06
N ILE A 152 -15.00 18.18 -6.82
CA ILE A 152 -13.83 18.44 -7.69
C ILE A 152 -14.06 17.85 -9.07
N ASN A 153 -14.59 16.63 -9.15
CA ASN A 153 -14.95 16.00 -10.42
C ASN A 153 -16.01 16.78 -11.18
N ASP A 154 -17.09 17.20 -10.52
CA ASP A 154 -18.13 18.03 -11.13
C ASP A 154 -17.54 19.31 -11.74
N ARG A 155 -16.64 19.96 -10.99
CA ARG A 155 -15.95 21.16 -11.47
C ARG A 155 -15.01 20.85 -12.63
N TYR A 156 -14.27 19.75 -12.57
CA TYR A 156 -13.36 19.33 -13.63
C TYR A 156 -14.13 19.10 -14.94
N PHE A 157 -15.24 18.36 -14.90
CA PHE A 157 -16.06 18.09 -16.08
C PHE A 157 -16.69 19.37 -16.65
N ALA A 158 -17.15 20.29 -15.79
CA ALA A 158 -17.65 21.59 -16.25
C ALA A 158 -16.57 22.42 -16.97
N LEU A 159 -15.32 22.40 -16.48
CA LEU A 159 -14.20 23.06 -17.15
C LEU A 159 -13.80 22.37 -18.46
N ASP A 160 -13.88 21.03 -18.51
CA ASP A 160 -13.63 20.28 -19.73
C ASP A 160 -14.63 20.63 -20.84
N GLU A 161 -15.93 20.75 -20.50
CA GLU A 161 -16.97 21.20 -21.43
C GLU A 161 -16.66 22.61 -21.99
N VAL A 162 -16.25 23.55 -21.14
CA VAL A 162 -15.87 24.91 -21.56
C VAL A 162 -14.64 24.87 -22.47
N ARG A 163 -13.61 24.11 -22.10
CA ARG A 163 -12.39 23.93 -22.90
C ARG A 163 -12.72 23.38 -24.29
N ASN A 164 -13.57 22.35 -24.35
CA ASN A 164 -14.00 21.74 -25.61
C ASN A 164 -14.83 22.71 -26.45
N ALA A 165 -15.70 23.52 -25.84
CA ALA A 165 -16.45 24.55 -26.54
C ALA A 165 -15.53 25.64 -27.14
N LEU A 166 -14.53 26.11 -26.37
CA LEU A 166 -13.56 27.10 -26.82
C LEU A 166 -12.67 26.57 -27.97
N ALA A 167 -12.24 25.32 -27.90
CA ALA A 167 -11.44 24.68 -28.94
C ALA A 167 -12.18 24.52 -30.28
N ASN A 168 -13.52 24.52 -30.25
CA ASN A 168 -14.38 24.37 -31.44
C ASN A 168 -14.85 25.70 -32.04
N LEU A 169 -14.39 26.86 -31.55
CA LEU A 169 -14.72 28.15 -32.16
C LEU A 169 -13.98 28.31 -33.50
N ASN A 170 -14.73 28.64 -34.57
CA ASN A 170 -14.21 28.74 -35.95
C ASN A 170 -13.15 29.86 -36.13
N GLU A 171 -12.22 29.69 -37.08
CA GLU A 171 -11.16 30.65 -37.44
C GLU A 171 -11.66 32.08 -37.68
N ASP A 172 -12.83 32.27 -38.32
CA ASP A 172 -13.41 33.60 -38.60
C ASP A 172 -13.84 34.38 -37.34
N THR A 173 -14.10 33.69 -36.23
CA THR A 173 -14.41 34.29 -34.91
C THR A 173 -13.16 34.56 -34.07
N VAL A 174 -12.04 33.93 -34.43
CA VAL A 174 -10.81 33.85 -33.62
C VAL A 174 -9.85 35.01 -33.94
N GLU A 175 -9.90 35.59 -35.14
CA GLU A 175 -9.08 36.76 -35.53
C GLU A 175 -9.27 38.00 -34.62
N GLN A 176 -10.42 38.15 -33.96
CA GLN A 176 -10.70 39.26 -33.03
C GLN A 176 -10.36 38.97 -31.55
N LEU A 177 -10.05 37.71 -31.20
CA LEU A 177 -9.90 37.24 -29.80
C LEU A 177 -8.53 36.59 -29.50
N ASN A 178 -7.61 36.60 -30.46
CA ASN A 178 -6.43 35.72 -30.49
C ASN A 178 -5.50 35.78 -29.26
N SER A 179 -5.36 36.92 -28.58
CA SER A 179 -4.54 37.00 -27.36
C SER A 179 -5.29 36.55 -26.09
N SER A 180 -6.57 36.90 -25.95
CA SER A 180 -7.35 36.58 -24.74
C SER A 180 -7.85 35.13 -24.72
N SER A 181 -8.08 34.53 -25.88
CA SER A 181 -8.52 33.13 -25.99
C SER A 181 -7.40 32.14 -25.61
N SER A 182 -6.16 32.42 -26.04
CA SER A 182 -5.00 31.57 -25.72
C SER A 182 -4.60 31.66 -24.24
N GLU A 183 -4.69 32.84 -23.63
CA GLU A 183 -4.53 33.04 -22.19
C GLU A 183 -5.61 32.27 -21.40
N CYS A 184 -6.88 32.38 -21.80
CA CYS A 184 -8.00 31.65 -21.18
C CYS A 184 -7.85 30.12 -21.25
N LEU A 185 -7.45 29.57 -22.41
CA LEU A 185 -7.18 28.13 -22.55
C LEU A 185 -6.01 27.67 -21.65
N THR A 186 -5.00 28.53 -21.47
CA THR A 186 -3.88 28.23 -20.58
C THR A 186 -4.31 28.24 -19.12
N GLU A 187 -5.10 29.22 -18.70
CA GLU A 187 -5.68 29.29 -17.34
C GLU A 187 -6.59 28.09 -17.04
N LEU A 188 -7.45 27.70 -18.00
CA LEU A 188 -8.28 26.51 -17.88
C LEU A 188 -7.43 25.24 -17.71
N ALA A 189 -6.38 25.08 -18.50
CA ALA A 189 -5.48 23.93 -18.40
C ALA A 189 -4.76 23.89 -17.03
N GLN A 190 -4.34 25.04 -16.51
CA GLN A 190 -3.72 25.14 -15.18
C GLN A 190 -4.71 24.76 -14.07
N GLU A 191 -5.94 25.27 -14.12
CA GLU A 191 -6.95 24.94 -13.12
C GLU A 191 -7.36 23.46 -13.19
N MET A 192 -7.53 22.89 -14.38
CA MET A 192 -7.81 21.46 -14.55
C MET A 192 -6.67 20.59 -14.00
N SER A 193 -5.41 20.99 -14.22
CA SER A 193 -4.24 20.30 -13.65
C SER A 193 -4.22 20.39 -12.12
N HIS A 194 -4.55 21.55 -11.56
CA HIS A 194 -4.68 21.74 -10.12
C HIS A 194 -5.77 20.88 -9.49
N LEU A 195 -6.93 20.78 -10.14
CA LEU A 195 -8.01 19.88 -9.72
C LEU A 195 -7.59 18.42 -9.77
N ASN A 196 -6.86 18.01 -10.80
CA ASN A 196 -6.35 16.63 -10.91
C ASN A 196 -5.38 16.28 -9.77
N ASN A 197 -4.44 17.18 -9.45
CA ASN A 197 -3.51 16.99 -8.33
C ASN A 197 -4.26 16.89 -6.97
N LYS A 198 -5.35 17.65 -6.81
CA LYS A 198 -6.20 17.55 -5.61
C LYS A 198 -6.94 16.23 -5.55
N ASN A 199 -7.46 15.73 -6.67
CA ASN A 199 -8.10 14.41 -6.73
C ASN A 199 -7.14 13.30 -6.31
N GLU A 200 -5.92 13.28 -6.87
CA GLU A 200 -4.90 12.30 -6.50
C GLU A 200 -4.59 12.35 -4.99
N ALA A 201 -4.52 13.54 -4.40
CA ALA A 201 -4.32 13.69 -2.96
C ALA A 201 -5.51 13.19 -2.12
N ILE A 202 -6.74 13.40 -2.57
CA ILE A 202 -7.94 12.90 -1.89
C ILE A 202 -8.01 11.37 -1.98
N GLU A 203 -7.73 10.79 -3.15
CA GLU A 203 -7.71 9.34 -3.35
C GLU A 203 -6.71 8.66 -2.40
N LEU A 204 -5.49 9.20 -2.30
CA LEU A 204 -4.48 8.72 -1.35
C LEU A 204 -4.97 8.82 0.10
N THR A 205 -5.59 9.95 0.46
CA THR A 205 -6.15 10.15 1.82
C THR A 205 -7.26 9.15 2.12
N MET A 206 -8.14 8.88 1.15
CA MET A 206 -9.22 7.89 1.28
C MET A 206 -8.68 6.47 1.40
N GLU A 207 -7.63 6.11 0.66
CA GLU A 207 -6.94 4.83 0.79
C GLU A 207 -6.37 4.66 2.21
N GLU A 208 -5.65 5.66 2.71
CA GLU A 208 -5.06 5.67 4.06
C GLU A 208 -6.14 5.54 5.15
N LEU A 209 -7.22 6.32 5.05
CA LEU A 209 -8.35 6.25 5.97
C LEU A 209 -9.06 4.89 5.94
N SER A 210 -9.17 4.28 4.75
CA SER A 210 -9.77 2.96 4.58
C SER A 210 -8.94 1.86 5.25
N LYS A 211 -7.60 1.90 5.06
CA LYS A 211 -6.66 1.00 5.76
C LYS A 211 -6.69 1.22 7.28
N LYS A 212 -6.74 2.48 7.71
CA LYS A 212 -6.84 2.84 9.13
C LYS A 212 -8.13 2.33 9.75
N LEU A 213 -9.27 2.46 9.06
CA LEU A 213 -10.55 1.93 9.49
C LEU A 213 -10.48 0.41 9.63
N LEU A 214 -9.92 -0.27 8.62
CA LEU A 214 -9.74 -1.72 8.60
C LEU A 214 -8.95 -2.21 9.82
N TYR A 215 -7.79 -1.61 10.07
CA TYR A 215 -6.91 -1.99 11.18
C TYR A 215 -7.52 -1.65 12.55
N ARG A 216 -7.97 -0.40 12.74
CA ARG A 216 -8.44 0.06 14.06
C ARG A 216 -9.78 -0.58 14.46
N THR A 217 -10.64 -0.87 13.49
CA THR A 217 -11.99 -1.39 13.75
C THR A 217 -12.00 -2.91 13.81
N PHE A 218 -11.29 -3.57 12.91
CA PHE A 218 -11.37 -5.03 12.75
C PHE A 218 -10.07 -5.77 13.13
N GLY A 219 -8.96 -5.05 13.38
CA GLY A 219 -7.66 -5.69 13.61
C GLY A 219 -7.12 -6.39 12.35
N LEU A 220 -7.56 -5.93 11.18
CA LEU A 220 -7.25 -6.51 9.88
C LEU A 220 -6.24 -5.65 9.12
N THR A 221 -5.39 -6.29 8.34
CA THR A 221 -4.41 -5.65 7.47
C THR A 221 -4.42 -6.31 6.08
N ILE A 222 -3.78 -5.68 5.10
CA ILE A 222 -3.48 -6.33 3.83
C ILE A 222 -2.67 -7.61 4.11
N GLY A 223 -2.99 -8.68 3.39
CA GLY A 223 -2.42 -10.01 3.55
C GLY A 223 -3.17 -10.93 4.52
N ASP A 224 -4.07 -10.40 5.35
CA ASP A 224 -4.88 -11.23 6.26
C ASP A 224 -5.89 -12.09 5.50
N TRP A 225 -6.14 -13.30 6.03
CA TRP A 225 -7.20 -14.16 5.53
C TRP A 225 -8.49 -13.86 6.28
N ILE A 226 -9.55 -13.57 5.54
CA ILE A 226 -10.86 -13.28 6.11
C ILE A 226 -11.89 -14.29 5.62
N CYS A 227 -12.85 -14.55 6.49
CA CYS A 227 -13.98 -15.40 6.21
C CYS A 227 -15.25 -14.66 6.63
N THR A 228 -16.24 -14.60 5.74
CA THR A 228 -17.58 -14.14 6.11
C THR A 228 -18.53 -15.32 6.15
N ASP A 229 -19.45 -15.26 7.11
CA ASP A 229 -20.56 -16.18 7.15
C ASP A 229 -21.68 -15.68 6.22
N SER A 230 -22.52 -16.63 5.83
CA SER A 230 -23.48 -16.61 4.73
C SER A 230 -24.46 -15.43 4.68
N SER A 231 -24.65 -14.63 5.74
CA SER A 231 -25.61 -13.52 5.72
C SER A 231 -25.17 -12.33 4.86
N TRP A 232 -23.87 -12.15 4.61
CA TRP A 232 -23.35 -10.96 3.92
C TRP A 232 -23.36 -11.07 2.39
N HIS A 233 -23.45 -12.30 1.88
CA HIS A 233 -23.34 -12.63 0.45
C HIS A 233 -24.37 -13.68 0.03
N GLU A 234 -25.67 -13.40 0.19
CA GLU A 234 -26.76 -14.24 -0.35
C GLU A 234 -26.67 -15.73 0.04
N GLY A 235 -26.23 -16.03 1.26
CA GLY A 235 -26.09 -17.41 1.72
C GLY A 235 -24.71 -18.05 1.46
N ARG A 236 -23.77 -17.35 0.79
CA ARG A 236 -22.47 -17.92 0.40
C ARG A 236 -21.37 -17.55 1.39
N LYS A 237 -20.60 -18.57 1.77
CA LYS A 237 -19.36 -18.39 2.53
C LYS A 237 -18.27 -17.87 1.60
N VAL A 238 -17.76 -16.67 1.87
CA VAL A 238 -16.66 -16.08 1.11
C VAL A 238 -15.39 -16.13 1.97
N GLN A 239 -14.30 -16.60 1.36
CA GLN A 239 -12.99 -16.70 1.99
C GLN A 239 -11.95 -16.10 1.06
N LEU A 240 -11.24 -15.08 1.49
CA LEU A 240 -10.22 -14.42 0.66
C LEU A 240 -9.04 -13.92 1.50
N LYS A 241 -7.90 -13.77 0.84
CA LYS A 241 -6.76 -12.99 1.34
C LYS A 241 -6.97 -11.54 0.93
N ILE A 242 -6.90 -10.59 1.87
CA ILE A 242 -7.08 -9.17 1.56
C ILE A 242 -5.88 -8.70 0.74
N ASP A 243 -6.11 -8.24 -0.47
CA ASP A 243 -5.08 -7.63 -1.33
C ASP A 243 -5.31 -6.11 -1.47
N ARG A 244 -6.56 -5.66 -1.43
CA ARG A 244 -6.94 -4.25 -1.54
C ARG A 244 -8.14 -3.90 -0.66
N VAL A 245 -8.17 -2.65 -0.20
CA VAL A 245 -9.31 -2.05 0.50
C VAL A 245 -9.68 -0.74 -0.16
N ASP A 246 -10.93 -0.66 -0.61
CA ASP A 246 -11.46 0.51 -1.31
C ASP A 246 -12.67 1.06 -0.54
N TYR A 247 -12.90 2.36 -0.63
CA TYR A 247 -14.11 2.99 -0.11
C TYR A 247 -14.86 3.71 -1.23
N TYR A 248 -16.17 3.44 -1.32
CA TYR A 248 -17.06 4.14 -2.24
C TYR A 248 -18.48 4.13 -1.69
N SER A 249 -19.15 5.29 -1.71
CA SER A 249 -20.57 5.43 -1.35
C SER A 249 -20.96 4.71 -0.05
N SER A 250 -20.33 5.12 1.06
CA SER A 250 -20.52 4.55 2.41
C SER A 250 -20.26 3.04 2.52
N THR A 251 -19.55 2.45 1.55
CA THR A 251 -19.25 1.02 1.52
C THR A 251 -17.74 0.81 1.47
N LEU A 252 -17.22 0.07 2.44
CA LEU A 252 -15.85 -0.42 2.45
C LEU A 252 -15.81 -1.78 1.71
N THR A 253 -15.01 -1.89 0.67
CA THR A 253 -14.86 -3.09 -0.14
C THR A 253 -13.50 -3.70 0.08
N LEU A 254 -13.46 -4.94 0.60
CA LEU A 254 -12.25 -5.74 0.77
C LEU A 254 -12.15 -6.70 -0.41
N SER A 255 -11.07 -6.64 -1.20
CA SER A 255 -10.91 -7.47 -2.38
C SER A 255 -9.60 -8.27 -2.32
N GLY A 256 -9.60 -9.45 -2.92
CA GLY A 256 -8.39 -10.22 -3.14
C GLY A 256 -8.65 -11.67 -3.53
N LEU A 257 -7.58 -12.46 -3.58
CA LEU A 257 -7.63 -13.84 -4.04
C LEU A 257 -8.40 -14.76 -3.08
N ILE A 258 -9.29 -15.58 -3.65
CA ILE A 258 -10.09 -16.57 -2.92
C ILE A 258 -9.18 -17.60 -2.26
N ILE A 259 -9.49 -17.96 -1.01
CA ILE A 259 -8.90 -19.13 -0.35
C ILE A 259 -9.75 -20.36 -0.67
N THR A 260 -9.12 -21.36 -1.30
CA THR A 260 -9.77 -22.61 -1.66
C THR A 260 -10.11 -23.45 -0.43
N GLN A 261 -11.02 -24.42 -0.57
CA GLN A 261 -11.37 -25.38 0.50
C GLN A 261 -10.16 -26.18 1.03
N LYS A 262 -9.06 -26.24 0.26
CA LYS A 262 -7.81 -26.90 0.66
C LYS A 262 -6.90 -26.01 1.51
N GLY A 263 -7.28 -24.76 1.76
CA GLY A 263 -6.43 -23.78 2.45
C GLY A 263 -5.28 -23.27 1.58
N GLU A 264 -5.52 -23.13 0.27
CA GLU A 264 -4.56 -22.60 -0.70
C GLU A 264 -5.12 -21.35 -1.38
N ILE A 265 -4.26 -20.40 -1.72
CA ILE A 265 -4.62 -19.20 -2.48
C ILE A 265 -5.00 -19.61 -3.91
N GLY A 266 -6.20 -19.25 -4.32
CA GLY A 266 -6.75 -19.49 -5.66
C GLY A 266 -6.29 -18.47 -6.70
N LYS A 267 -6.83 -18.58 -7.92
CA LYS A 267 -6.55 -17.66 -9.04
C LYS A 267 -7.66 -16.64 -9.30
N ARG A 268 -8.79 -16.77 -8.60
CA ARG A 268 -9.95 -15.90 -8.78
C ARG A 268 -9.98 -14.90 -7.64
N GLU A 269 -10.32 -13.66 -7.98
CA GLU A 269 -10.57 -12.61 -7.01
C GLU A 269 -12.05 -12.59 -6.62
N GLU A 270 -12.30 -12.20 -5.38
CA GLU A 270 -13.64 -11.92 -4.87
C GLU A 270 -13.59 -10.69 -3.96
N SER A 271 -14.76 -10.16 -3.62
CA SER A 271 -14.87 -8.96 -2.80
C SER A 271 -15.93 -9.09 -1.72
N ILE A 272 -15.62 -8.59 -0.54
CA ILE A 272 -16.53 -8.46 0.60
C ILE A 272 -16.89 -6.99 0.77
N ARG A 273 -18.19 -6.68 0.86
CA ARG A 273 -18.69 -5.31 0.97
C ARG A 273 -19.29 -5.07 2.35
N ILE A 274 -18.80 -4.05 3.03
CA ILE A 274 -19.20 -3.66 4.38
C ILE A 274 -19.84 -2.28 4.30
N ASN A 275 -21.13 -2.20 4.61
CA ASN A 275 -21.84 -0.91 4.64
C ASN A 275 -21.57 -0.21 5.98
N LEU A 276 -20.95 0.97 5.94
CA LEU A 276 -20.59 1.72 7.14
C LEU A 276 -21.79 2.43 7.80
N CYS A 277 -22.85 2.69 7.04
CA CYS A 277 -24.07 3.35 7.52
C CYS A 277 -25.08 2.38 8.16
N LYS A 278 -25.06 1.09 7.79
CA LYS A 278 -25.98 0.06 8.30
C LYS A 278 -25.49 -0.65 9.56
N GLY A 279 -24.75 0.03 10.42
CA GLY A 279 -24.41 -0.51 11.74
C GLY A 279 -25.62 -0.67 12.69
N SER A 280 -26.85 -0.32 12.27
CA SER A 280 -28.05 -0.33 13.10
C SER A 280 -28.98 -1.51 12.77
N GLU A 281 -29.01 -2.45 13.71
CA GLU A 281 -30.18 -3.25 14.16
C GLU A 281 -30.95 -4.21 13.23
N ASP A 282 -30.79 -4.23 11.90
CA ASP A 282 -31.73 -4.98 11.03
C ASP A 282 -31.24 -6.32 10.42
N GLU A 283 -30.09 -6.87 10.80
CA GLU A 283 -29.66 -8.22 10.32
C GLU A 283 -29.95 -9.39 11.28
N TYR A 284 -30.68 -9.15 12.37
CA TYR A 284 -31.15 -10.22 13.28
C TYR A 284 -32.68 -10.29 13.36
N LYS A 285 -33.35 -10.38 12.20
CA LYS A 285 -34.71 -10.91 12.10
C LYS A 285 -34.82 -11.96 11.01
#